data_AF-A0A4Q5QWK1-F1
#
_entry.id   AF-A0A4Q5QWK1-F1
#
_cell.length_a   1.000
_cell.length_b   1.000
_cell.length_c   1.000
_cell.angle_alpha   90.00
_cell.angle_beta   90.00
_cell.angle_gamma   90.00
#
_symmetry.space_group_name_H-M   'P 1'
#
loop_
_entity.id
_entity.type
_entity.pdbx_description
1 polymer ?
#
loop_
_entity_poly.entity_id
_entity_poly.type
_entity_poly.pdbx_seq_one_letter_code
_entity_poly.pdbx_strand_id
1 'polypeptide(L)'
;MMRASALYISIIVSILIVLICGSLLMVGYTYKMFERKHNRLTILRENVLSGTSIVLQKEFETDTAMRISLLDNAKDSALLEKKSWGIYEIGAVKCWINSDTASNVFMIGSALEDSLKVLYLTDEDRPMSITGESLIKGTAYLPKSGIKAGYVESYGYKDKTLVYMADLL
;
A
#
# COMPACT_ATOMS: atom_id res chain seq x y z
N MET A 1 75.64 29.50 -0.16
CA MET A 1 75.32 28.05 -0.08
C MET A 1 73.92 27.90 0.53
N MET A 2 72.87 28.07 -0.27
CA MET A 2 71.52 27.73 0.18
C MET A 2 71.39 26.20 0.12
N ARG A 3 71.07 25.61 1.28
CA ARG A 3 71.08 24.18 1.51
C ARG A 3 70.06 23.51 0.60
N ALA A 4 70.50 22.53 -0.20
CA ALA A 4 69.68 21.69 -1.07
C ALA A 4 68.50 20.98 -0.36
N SER A 5 68.43 21.05 0.97
CA SER A 5 67.34 20.55 1.81
C SER A 5 66.00 21.27 1.61
N ALA A 6 65.98 22.53 1.17
CA ALA A 6 64.72 23.27 0.96
C ALA A 6 63.86 22.71 -0.18
N LEU A 7 64.50 22.16 -1.23
CA LEU A 7 63.83 21.56 -2.37
C LEU A 7 63.05 20.30 -1.96
N TYR A 8 63.67 19.42 -1.17
CA TYR A 8 63.05 18.19 -0.70
C TYR A 8 61.82 18.46 0.18
N ILE A 9 61.91 19.43 1.10
CA ILE A 9 60.78 19.81 1.95
C ILE A 9 59.62 20.37 1.12
N SER A 10 59.91 21.22 0.14
CA SER A 10 58.88 21.79 -0.75
C SER A 10 58.16 20.72 -1.57
N ILE A 11 58.89 19.72 -2.07
CA ILE A 11 58.30 18.58 -2.80
C ILE A 11 57.36 17.79 -1.89
N ILE A 12 57.80 17.44 -0.68
CA ILE A 12 56.96 16.69 0.28
C ILE A 12 55.69 17.47 0.63
N VAL A 13 55.82 18.77 0.90
CA VAL A 13 54.67 19.63 1.21
C VAL A 13 53.73 19.73 0.00
N SER A 14 54.25 19.84 -1.22
CA SER A 14 53.42 19.89 -2.43
C SER A 14 52.61 18.60 -2.64
N ILE A 15 53.20 17.44 -2.39
CA ILE A 15 52.51 16.13 -2.47
C ILE A 15 51.41 16.05 -1.42
N LEU A 16 51.68 16.53 -0.21
CA LEU A 16 50.70 16.55 0.88
C LEU A 16 49.51 17.45 0.52
N ILE A 17 49.76 18.64 -0.04
CA ILE A 17 48.71 19.55 -0.53
C ILE A 17 47.88 18.88 -1.62
N VAL A 18 48.51 18.22 -2.60
CA VAL A 18 47.80 17.50 -3.67
C VAL A 18 46.93 16.38 -3.11
N LEU A 19 47.39 15.63 -2.13
CA LEU A 19 46.61 14.57 -1.48
C LEU A 19 45.39 15.13 -0.74
N ILE A 20 45.55 16.24 -0.02
CA ILE A 20 44.44 16.90 0.69
C ILE A 20 43.44 17.49 -0.31
N CYS A 21 43.91 18.22 -1.33
CA CYS A 21 43.03 18.78 -2.35
C CYS A 21 42.31 17.68 -3.15
N GLY A 22 43.01 16.59 -3.49
CA GLY A 22 42.45 15.45 -4.18
C GLY A 22 41.35 14.75 -3.37
N SER A 23 41.56 14.56 -2.06
CA SER A 23 40.55 13.95 -1.19
C SER A 23 39.31 14.83 -1.05
N LEU A 24 39.48 16.14 -0.90
CA LEU A 24 38.37 17.12 -0.86
C LEU A 24 37.56 17.10 -2.16
N LEU A 25 38.21 17.11 -3.32
CA LEU A 25 37.54 17.02 -4.61
C LEU A 25 36.78 15.69 -4.76
N MET A 26 37.38 14.58 -4.34
CA MET A 26 36.76 13.27 -4.39
C MET A 26 35.48 13.21 -3.54
N VAL A 27 35.52 13.72 -2.31
CA VAL A 27 34.35 13.80 -1.42
C VAL A 27 33.24 14.63 -2.06
N GLY A 28 33.57 15.80 -2.62
CA GLY A 28 32.59 16.66 -3.30
C GLY A 28 31.94 15.97 -4.51
N TYR A 29 32.72 15.22 -5.28
CA TYR A 29 32.22 14.45 -6.41
C TYR A 29 31.29 13.30 -5.97
N THR A 30 31.70 12.51 -4.97
CA THR A 30 30.90 11.39 -4.46
C THR A 30 29.60 11.88 -3.84
N TYR A 31 29.63 13.01 -3.12
CA TYR A 31 28.43 13.61 -2.54
C TYR A 31 27.44 14.03 -3.62
N LYS A 32 27.90 14.73 -4.67
CA LYS A 32 27.03 15.12 -5.80
C LYS A 32 26.46 13.91 -6.53
N MET A 33 27.24 12.85 -6.71
CA MET A 33 26.75 11.61 -7.32
C MET A 33 25.66 10.97 -6.45
N PHE A 34 25.91 10.89 -5.14
CA PHE A 34 24.97 10.34 -4.17
C PHE A 34 23.65 11.12 -4.16
N GLU A 35 23.71 12.44 -4.06
CA GLU A 35 22.54 13.33 -4.10
C GLU A 35 21.71 13.14 -5.38
N ARG A 36 22.35 13.07 -6.54
CA ARG A 36 21.65 12.81 -7.80
C ARG A 36 20.94 11.46 -7.80
N LYS A 37 21.55 10.42 -7.23
CA LYS A 37 20.95 9.09 -7.14
C LYS A 37 19.81 9.08 -6.12
N HIS A 38 20.00 9.73 -4.98
CA HIS A 38 19.00 9.86 -3.94
C HIS A 38 17.74 10.57 -4.47
N ASN A 39 17.92 11.72 -5.13
CA ASN A 39 16.82 12.47 -5.71
C ASN A 39 16.02 11.65 -6.75
N ARG A 40 16.71 10.91 -7.63
CA ARG A 40 16.04 10.01 -8.59
C ARG A 40 15.24 8.91 -7.90
N LEU A 41 15.77 8.33 -6.82
CA LEU A 41 15.06 7.31 -6.05
C LEU A 41 13.82 7.88 -5.35
N THR A 42 13.90 9.11 -4.84
CA THR A 42 12.77 9.81 -4.24
C THR A 42 11.66 10.04 -5.27
N ILE A 43 11.99 10.58 -6.44
CA ILE A 43 11.02 10.78 -7.53
C ILE A 43 10.39 9.44 -7.96
N LEU A 44 11.19 8.37 -8.09
CA LEU A 44 10.67 7.04 -8.41
C LEU A 44 9.68 6.53 -7.37
N ARG A 45 9.96 6.75 -6.08
CA ARG A 45 9.04 6.35 -4.99
C ARG A 45 7.76 7.15 -5.03
N GLU A 46 7.84 8.46 -5.23
CA GLU A 46 6.67 9.32 -5.40
C GLU A 46 5.81 8.88 -6.58
N ASN A 47 6.43 8.57 -7.73
CA ASN A 47 5.73 8.03 -8.89
C ASN A 47 5.05 6.69 -8.61
N VAL A 48 5.71 5.79 -7.89
CA VAL A 48 5.10 4.52 -7.48
C VAL A 48 3.92 4.77 -6.56
N LEU A 49 4.02 5.70 -5.59
CA LEU A 49 2.92 6.05 -4.71
C LEU A 49 1.74 6.66 -5.48
N SER A 50 1.98 7.61 -6.38
CA SER A 50 0.94 8.17 -7.24
C SER A 50 0.29 7.10 -8.12
N GLY A 51 1.09 6.21 -8.71
CA GLY A 51 0.59 5.07 -9.48
C GLY A 51 -0.25 4.11 -8.64
N THR A 52 0.15 3.86 -7.38
CA THR A 52 -0.65 3.02 -6.47
C THR A 52 -2.01 3.67 -6.22
N SER A 53 -2.06 4.96 -5.92
CA SER A 53 -3.32 5.68 -5.71
C SER A 53 -4.25 5.61 -6.92
N ILE A 54 -3.73 5.63 -8.15
CA ILE A 54 -4.52 5.46 -9.38
C ILE A 54 -5.08 4.04 -9.48
N VAL A 55 -4.27 3.02 -9.23
CA VAL A 55 -4.72 1.61 -9.29
C VAL A 55 -5.77 1.29 -8.22
N LEU A 56 -5.74 1.98 -7.07
CA LEU A 56 -6.75 1.84 -6.02
C LEU A 56 -8.09 2.54 -6.35
N GLN A 57 -8.16 3.39 -7.39
CA GLN A 57 -9.42 4.04 -7.77
C GLN A 57 -10.42 3.01 -8.30
N LYS A 58 -11.70 3.25 -8.03
CA LYS A 58 -12.81 2.37 -8.43
C LYS A 58 -12.98 2.33 -9.95
N GLU A 59 -12.57 3.40 -10.62
CA GLU A 59 -12.63 3.60 -12.06
C GLU A 59 -11.53 2.80 -12.81
N PHE A 60 -10.51 2.30 -12.11
CA PHE A 60 -9.46 1.51 -12.75
C PHE A 60 -9.93 0.08 -13.02
N GLU A 61 -10.04 -0.27 -14.31
CA GLU A 61 -10.54 -1.56 -14.78
C GLU A 61 -9.67 -2.73 -14.30
N THR A 62 -10.32 -3.76 -13.78
CA THR A 62 -9.66 -5.01 -13.39
C THR A 62 -9.26 -5.82 -14.63
N ASP A 63 -8.14 -6.54 -14.54
CA ASP A 63 -7.48 -7.28 -15.62
C ASP A 63 -6.96 -6.41 -16.78
N THR A 64 -6.61 -5.16 -16.47
CA THR A 64 -6.00 -4.24 -17.44
C THR A 64 -4.60 -3.82 -17.03
N ALA A 65 -3.80 -3.50 -18.05
CA ALA A 65 -2.47 -2.92 -17.93
C ALA A 65 -2.44 -1.61 -18.70
N MET A 66 -2.13 -0.51 -18.00
CA MET A 66 -2.04 0.82 -18.56
C MET A 66 -0.63 1.35 -18.40
N ARG A 67 -0.06 1.85 -19.49
CA ARG A 67 1.22 2.57 -19.45
C ARG A 67 0.95 4.07 -19.50
N ILE A 68 1.44 4.79 -18.50
CA ILE A 68 1.28 6.24 -18.40
C ILE A 68 2.63 6.92 -18.14
N SER A 69 2.73 8.18 -18.58
CA SER A 69 3.80 9.08 -18.15
C SER A 69 3.24 9.95 -17.04
N LEU A 70 3.68 9.71 -15.80
CA LEU A 70 3.19 10.47 -14.62
C LEU A 70 3.74 11.90 -14.58
N LEU A 71 4.90 12.13 -15.19
CA LEU A 71 5.49 13.46 -15.39
C LEU A 71 5.60 13.76 -16.89
N ASP A 72 5.41 15.03 -17.24
CA ASP A 72 5.41 15.58 -18.61
C ASP A 72 6.83 15.63 -19.23
N ASN A 73 7.72 14.75 -18.79
CA ASN A 73 9.09 14.64 -19.21
C ASN A 73 9.26 13.21 -19.72
N ALA A 74 9.32 13.03 -21.04
CA ALA A 74 9.23 11.76 -21.78
C ALA A 74 10.23 10.63 -21.38
N LYS A 75 11.05 10.84 -20.35
CA LYS A 75 12.02 9.89 -19.79
C LYS A 75 11.45 9.04 -18.65
N ASP A 76 10.30 9.41 -18.11
CA ASP A 76 9.67 8.72 -17.00
C ASP A 76 8.49 7.92 -17.53
N SER A 77 8.35 6.68 -17.10
CA SER A 77 7.21 5.84 -17.49
C SER A 77 6.79 4.98 -16.31
N ALA A 78 5.48 4.80 -16.18
CA ALA A 78 4.86 3.92 -15.22
C ALA A 78 3.98 2.90 -15.96
N LEU A 79 4.03 1.66 -15.49
CA LEU A 79 3.15 0.58 -15.86
C LEU A 79 2.28 0.28 -14.65
N LEU A 80 0.98 0.46 -14.83
CA LEU A 80 -0.06 0.20 -13.83
C LEU A 80 -0.81 -1.04 -14.27
N GLU A 81 -0.89 -2.04 -13.41
CA GLU A 81 -1.61 -3.27 -13.68
C GLU A 81 -2.54 -3.58 -12.51
N LYS A 82 -3.73 -4.03 -12.83
CA LYS A 82 -4.70 -4.53 -11.87
C LYS A 82 -5.21 -5.87 -12.36
N LYS A 83 -5.15 -6.90 -11.53
CA LYS A 83 -5.53 -8.26 -11.90
C LYS A 83 -6.42 -8.89 -10.84
N SER A 84 -7.43 -9.66 -11.26
CA SER A 84 -8.24 -10.47 -10.35
C SER A 84 -7.44 -11.67 -9.81
N TRP A 85 -7.53 -11.91 -8.51
CA TRP A 85 -6.92 -13.04 -7.82
C TRP A 85 -7.88 -13.66 -6.80
N GLY A 86 -8.92 -14.32 -7.31
CA GLY A 86 -9.96 -14.94 -6.49
C GLY A 86 -10.89 -13.88 -5.92
N ILE A 87 -10.96 -13.79 -4.59
CA ILE A 87 -11.79 -12.78 -3.89
C ILE A 87 -11.09 -11.41 -3.75
N TYR A 88 -9.78 -11.36 -4.02
CA TYR A 88 -8.98 -10.17 -3.95
C TYR A 88 -8.58 -9.70 -5.34
N GLU A 89 -8.22 -8.42 -5.44
CA GLU A 89 -7.55 -7.88 -6.61
C GLU A 89 -6.08 -7.63 -6.26
N ILE A 90 -5.18 -7.81 -7.22
CA ILE A 90 -3.76 -7.50 -7.08
C ILE A 90 -3.47 -6.27 -7.93
N GLY A 91 -2.90 -5.25 -7.29
CA GLY A 91 -2.34 -4.09 -7.97
C GLY A 91 -0.82 -4.23 -8.11
N ALA A 92 -0.30 -3.98 -9.30
CA ALA A 92 1.14 -3.88 -9.55
C ALA A 92 1.46 -2.56 -10.22
N VAL A 93 2.43 -1.85 -9.67
CA VAL A 93 2.90 -0.54 -10.16
C VAL A 93 4.39 -0.63 -10.37
N LYS A 94 4.85 -0.36 -11.59
CA LYS A 94 6.26 -0.35 -11.95
C LYS A 94 6.61 0.96 -12.62
N CYS A 95 7.56 1.69 -12.04
CA CYS A 95 8.04 2.95 -12.56
C CYS A 95 9.53 2.84 -12.92
N TRP A 96 9.96 3.52 -13.97
CA TRP A 96 11.36 3.58 -14.36
C TRP A 96 11.76 4.94 -14.88
N ILE A 97 13.01 5.31 -14.56
CA ILE A 97 13.68 6.54 -15.01
C ILE A 97 15.08 6.15 -15.47
N ASN A 98 15.35 6.23 -16.77
CA ASN A 98 16.58 5.72 -17.38
C ASN A 98 16.84 4.23 -17.05
N SER A 99 17.85 3.94 -16.22
CA SER A 99 18.22 2.59 -15.76
C SER A 99 17.67 2.24 -14.37
N ASP A 100 17.16 3.23 -13.62
CA ASP A 100 16.68 3.03 -12.26
C ASP A 100 15.20 2.64 -12.30
N THR A 101 14.83 1.59 -11.57
CA THR A 101 13.46 1.04 -11.53
C THR A 101 12.97 0.90 -10.10
N ALA A 102 11.69 1.20 -9.87
CA ALA A 102 11.00 0.94 -8.62
C ALA A 102 9.66 0.25 -8.90
N SER A 103 9.27 -0.69 -8.05
CA SER A 103 8.00 -1.40 -8.19
C SER A 103 7.35 -1.63 -6.84
N ASN A 104 6.02 -1.64 -6.82
CA ASN A 104 5.22 -2.02 -5.68
C ASN A 104 4.10 -2.96 -6.13
N VAL A 105 3.90 -4.04 -5.39
CA VAL A 105 2.84 -5.02 -5.64
C VAL A 105 2.07 -5.19 -4.34
N PHE A 106 0.75 -5.09 -4.40
CA PHE A 106 -0.11 -5.07 -3.23
C PHE A 106 -1.45 -5.75 -3.53
N MET A 107 -2.10 -6.25 -2.48
CA MET A 107 -3.46 -6.77 -2.55
C MET A 107 -4.44 -5.64 -2.22
N ILE A 108 -5.55 -5.60 -2.95
CA ILE A 108 -6.63 -4.64 -2.80
C ILE A 108 -7.80 -5.37 -2.17
N GLY A 109 -8.25 -4.85 -1.03
CA GLY A 109 -9.49 -5.25 -0.38
C GLY A 109 -10.56 -4.19 -0.56
N SER A 110 -11.83 -4.57 -0.37
CA SER A 110 -12.92 -3.61 -0.28
C SER A 110 -12.93 -2.96 1.10
N ALA A 111 -13.15 -1.64 1.16
CA ALA A 111 -13.62 -1.04 2.39
C ALA A 111 -15.00 -1.63 2.72
N LEU A 112 -15.18 -2.03 3.97
CA LEU A 112 -16.48 -2.44 4.48
C LEU A 112 -17.32 -1.18 4.66
N GLU A 113 -18.39 -1.03 3.88
CA GLU A 113 -19.40 0.00 4.15
C GLU A 113 -20.07 -0.30 5.50
N ASP A 114 -20.48 0.75 6.22
CA ASP A 114 -21.08 0.69 7.57
C ASP A 114 -22.37 -0.17 7.64
N SER A 115 -22.91 -0.61 6.51
CA SER A 115 -24.02 -1.58 6.42
C SER A 115 -23.55 -3.02 6.64
N LEU A 116 -22.57 -3.22 7.51
CA LEU A 116 -22.01 -4.52 7.82
C LEU A 116 -23.15 -5.51 8.13
N LYS A 117 -23.12 -6.63 7.40
CA LYS A 117 -23.97 -7.78 7.67
C LYS A 117 -23.52 -8.34 9.01
N VAL A 118 -24.29 -8.06 10.07
CA VAL A 118 -23.91 -8.38 11.45
C VAL A 118 -24.04 -9.87 11.73
N LEU A 119 -24.82 -10.57 10.91
CA LEU A 119 -25.04 -12.00 11.02
C LEU A 119 -25.31 -12.61 9.64
N TYR A 120 -24.61 -13.70 9.32
CA TYR A 120 -24.89 -14.53 8.16
C TYR A 120 -25.07 -15.97 8.64
N LEU A 121 -26.29 -16.50 8.53
CA LEU A 121 -26.61 -17.90 8.77
C LEU A 121 -26.97 -18.55 7.44
N THR A 122 -26.28 -19.64 7.14
CA THR A 122 -26.63 -20.49 6.00
C THR A 122 -28.01 -21.10 6.21
N ASP A 123 -28.81 -21.17 5.14
CA ASP A 123 -30.14 -21.77 5.21
C ASP A 123 -30.03 -23.29 5.33
N GLU A 124 -30.32 -23.78 6.53
CA GLU A 124 -30.27 -25.18 6.93
C GLU A 124 -31.68 -25.70 7.26
N ASP A 125 -32.73 -25.04 6.73
CA ASP A 125 -34.16 -25.23 7.04
C ASP A 125 -34.50 -25.11 8.55
N ARG A 126 -33.56 -24.63 9.36
CA ARG A 126 -33.67 -24.54 10.82
C ARG A 126 -33.78 -23.08 11.26
N PRO A 127 -34.80 -22.72 12.06
CA PRO A 127 -34.92 -21.38 12.60
C PRO A 127 -33.83 -21.11 13.63
N MET A 128 -33.35 -19.86 13.71
CA MET A 128 -32.44 -19.43 14.78
C MET A 128 -33.23 -19.12 16.05
N SER A 129 -32.84 -19.72 17.18
CA SER A 129 -33.45 -19.45 18.49
C SER A 129 -32.70 -18.34 19.24
N ILE A 130 -33.39 -17.28 19.63
CA ILE A 130 -32.84 -16.17 20.42
C ILE A 130 -33.48 -16.16 21.82
N THR A 131 -32.68 -15.97 22.86
CA THR A 131 -33.12 -15.98 24.28
C THR A 131 -32.55 -14.80 25.06
N GLY A 132 -33.16 -14.49 26.22
CA GLY A 132 -32.69 -13.46 27.14
C GLY A 132 -32.82 -12.04 26.58
N GLU A 133 -31.74 -11.26 26.70
CA GLU A 133 -31.64 -9.85 26.29
C GLU A 133 -30.77 -9.69 25.01
N SER A 134 -30.66 -10.76 24.23
CA SER A 134 -29.85 -10.79 23.01
C SER A 134 -30.41 -9.85 21.94
N LEU A 135 -29.57 -8.99 21.38
CA LEU A 135 -30.00 -7.93 20.47
C LEU A 135 -29.13 -7.91 19.22
N ILE A 136 -29.75 -8.09 18.06
CA ILE A 136 -29.08 -7.98 16.75
C ILE A 136 -29.32 -6.57 16.21
N LYS A 137 -28.26 -5.78 16.11
CA LYS A 137 -28.28 -4.41 15.56
C LYS A 137 -27.54 -4.38 14.23
N GLY A 138 -28.28 -4.27 13.13
CA GLY A 138 -27.74 -4.22 11.76
C GLY A 138 -28.37 -5.28 10.87
N THR A 139 -27.91 -5.37 9.62
CA THR A 139 -28.49 -6.28 8.61
C THR A 139 -28.10 -7.73 8.91
N ALA A 140 -29.09 -8.59 9.11
CA ALA A 140 -28.90 -10.04 9.30
C ALA A 140 -29.47 -10.83 8.11
N TYR A 141 -28.69 -11.79 7.59
CA TYR A 141 -29.15 -12.79 6.63
C TYR A 141 -29.51 -14.06 7.38
N LEU A 142 -30.81 -14.37 7.35
CA LEU A 142 -31.40 -15.45 8.13
C LEU A 142 -31.91 -16.56 7.21
N PRO A 143 -31.99 -17.80 7.72
CA PRO A 143 -32.64 -18.89 7.01
C PRO A 143 -34.11 -18.54 6.70
N LYS A 144 -34.70 -19.14 5.67
CA LYS A 144 -36.12 -18.92 5.33
C LYS A 144 -37.08 -19.26 6.48
N SER A 145 -36.65 -20.18 7.34
CA SER A 145 -37.34 -20.54 8.59
C SER A 145 -37.38 -19.42 9.63
N GLY A 146 -36.64 -18.33 9.44
CA GLY A 146 -36.65 -17.12 10.26
C GLY A 146 -36.02 -17.28 11.64
N ILE A 147 -36.45 -16.41 12.57
CA ILE A 147 -36.04 -16.41 13.97
C ILE A 147 -37.20 -16.84 14.86
N LYS A 148 -36.90 -17.61 15.90
CA LYS A 148 -37.85 -17.98 16.96
C LYS A 148 -37.32 -17.58 18.34
N ALA A 149 -38.24 -17.29 19.25
CA ALA A 149 -37.88 -17.15 20.65
C ALA A 149 -37.56 -18.55 21.23
N GLY A 150 -36.37 -18.70 21.78
CA GLY A 150 -36.00 -19.91 22.53
C GLY A 150 -36.29 -19.75 24.03
N TYR A 151 -36.17 -20.85 24.76
CA TYR A 151 -36.25 -20.87 26.21
C TYR A 151 -35.04 -21.61 26.76
N VAL A 152 -34.31 -20.96 27.67
CA VAL A 152 -33.22 -21.58 28.44
C VAL A 152 -33.55 -21.38 29.92
N GLU A 153 -33.60 -22.46 30.69
CA GLU A 153 -33.85 -22.42 32.14
C GLU A 153 -35.11 -21.62 32.55
N SER A 154 -36.19 -21.73 31.78
CA SER A 154 -37.46 -20.99 31.95
C SER A 154 -37.41 -19.48 31.69
N TYR A 155 -36.28 -18.95 31.21
CA TYR A 155 -36.17 -17.58 30.73
C TYR A 155 -36.41 -17.52 29.21
N GLY A 156 -37.47 -16.82 28.81
CA GLY A 156 -37.79 -16.53 27.40
C GLY A 156 -37.07 -15.28 26.88
N TYR A 157 -37.30 -14.96 25.61
CA TYR A 157 -36.87 -13.69 25.02
C TYR A 157 -37.61 -12.51 25.67
N LYS A 158 -36.87 -11.46 26.08
CA LYS A 158 -37.44 -10.34 26.84
C LYS A 158 -37.90 -9.16 25.99
N ASP A 159 -37.40 -9.03 24.76
CA ASP A 159 -37.69 -7.85 23.91
C ASP A 159 -38.89 -8.10 22.97
N LYS A 160 -39.50 -7.01 22.48
CA LYS A 160 -40.65 -7.06 21.55
C LYS A 160 -40.25 -7.24 20.08
N THR A 161 -39.00 -6.93 19.76
CA THR A 161 -38.51 -6.89 18.37
C THR A 161 -37.34 -7.84 18.21
N LEU A 162 -37.55 -8.96 17.51
CA LEU A 162 -36.54 -10.01 17.35
C LEU A 162 -35.38 -9.58 16.43
N VAL A 163 -35.62 -8.67 15.49
CA VAL A 163 -34.58 -8.05 14.64
C VAL A 163 -34.99 -6.62 14.27
N TYR A 164 -34.06 -5.69 14.36
CA TYR A 164 -34.31 -4.29 14.02
C TYR A 164 -34.15 -3.99 12.51
N MET A 165 -33.42 -4.83 11.75
CA MET A 165 -33.36 -4.87 10.27
C MET A 165 -32.97 -6.28 9.78
N ALA A 166 -33.85 -7.01 9.07
CA ALA A 166 -33.58 -8.35 8.55
C ALA A 166 -33.85 -8.43 7.06
N ASP A 167 -32.92 -9.00 6.29
CA ASP A 167 -33.13 -9.41 4.91
C ASP A 167 -33.17 -10.94 4.84
N LEU A 168 -34.18 -11.49 4.17
CA LEU A 168 -34.33 -12.94 3.97
C LEU A 168 -33.46 -13.40 2.79
N LEU A 169 -32.79 -14.55 2.94
CA LEU A 169 -32.14 -15.29 1.84
C LEU A 169 -33.18 -16.05 0.99
#